data_AF-A0A4V5TN91-F1
#
_entry.id   AF-A0A4V5TN91-F1
#
_cell.length_a   1.000
_cell.length_b   1.000
_cell.length_c   1.000
_cell.angle_alpha   90.00
_cell.angle_beta   90.00
_cell.angle_gamma   90.00
#
_symmetry.space_group_name_H-M   'P 1'
#
loop_
_entity.id
_entity.type
_entity.pdbx_description
1 polymer ?
#
loop_
_entity_poly.entity_id
_entity_poly.type
_entity_poly.pdbx_seq_one_letter_code
_entity_poly.pdbx_strand_id
1 'polypeptide(L)'
;TKIKTNVKEKESKPVFVDDYAEVYGQLKNKVFVNITTSKSSFLDDCGFSIEVIGTKKEYKYSSKEPNKYILFDGLEKHEIPL
;
A
#
# COMPACT_ATOMS: atom_id res chain seq x y z
N THR A 1 -15.33 -10.09 -12.37
CA THR A 1 -15.95 -9.05 -11.52
C THR A 1 -15.61 -7.70 -12.12
N LYS A 2 -16.59 -6.93 -12.62
CA LYS A 2 -16.30 -5.59 -13.19
C LYS A 2 -15.93 -4.65 -12.04
N ILE A 3 -14.70 -4.13 -12.06
CA ILE A 3 -14.22 -3.12 -11.11
C ILE A 3 -15.16 -1.92 -11.23
N LYS A 4 -15.72 -1.48 -10.10
CA LYS A 4 -16.68 -0.37 -10.03
C LYS A 4 -15.84 0.91 -10.13
N THR A 5 -15.91 1.64 -11.24
CA THR A 5 -15.24 2.93 -11.39
C THR A 5 -16.09 4.04 -10.77
N ASN A 6 -15.60 4.64 -9.68
CA ASN A 6 -16.22 5.75 -8.95
C ASN A 6 -15.92 7.09 -9.64
N VAL A 7 -14.78 7.23 -10.32
CA VAL A 7 -14.41 8.45 -11.06
C VAL A 7 -14.68 8.27 -12.55
N LYS A 8 -15.82 8.77 -13.01
CA LYS A 8 -16.21 8.68 -14.43
C LYS A 8 -15.72 9.88 -15.26
N GLU A 9 -15.44 11.00 -14.62
CA GLU A 9 -15.07 12.27 -15.28
C GLU A 9 -14.01 13.04 -14.49
N LYS A 10 -13.13 13.75 -15.20
CA LYS A 10 -12.18 14.73 -14.65
C LYS A 10 -12.11 15.91 -15.62
N GLU A 11 -12.19 17.15 -15.12
CA GLU A 11 -12.20 18.36 -15.96
C GLU A 11 -13.25 18.31 -17.08
N SER A 12 -14.46 17.82 -16.75
CA SER A 12 -15.57 17.63 -17.69
C SER A 12 -15.27 16.72 -18.88
N LYS A 13 -14.21 15.89 -18.79
CA LYS A 13 -13.89 14.86 -19.77
C LYS A 13 -14.10 13.47 -19.16
N PRO A 14 -14.68 12.53 -19.91
CA PRO A 14 -14.76 11.14 -19.45
C PRO A 14 -13.35 10.59 -19.30
N VAL A 15 -13.08 9.95 -18.17
CA VAL A 15 -11.80 9.31 -17.89
C VAL A 15 -12.00 7.83 -17.66
N PHE A 16 -11.14 7.03 -18.29
CA PHE A 16 -11.03 5.61 -18.03
C PHE A 16 -9.92 5.44 -17.00
N VAL A 17 -10.31 5.43 -15.73
CA VAL A 17 -9.37 5.22 -14.64
C VAL A 17 -9.75 3.97 -13.87
N ASP A 18 -8.74 3.20 -13.49
CA ASP A 18 -8.94 2.08 -12.60
C ASP A 18 -9.17 2.62 -11.19
N ASP A 19 -10.22 2.13 -10.55
CA ASP A 19 -10.52 2.43 -9.15
C ASP A 19 -9.68 1.60 -8.19
N TYR A 20 -9.20 0.47 -8.67
CA TYR A 20 -8.28 -0.43 -8.00
C TYR A 20 -7.26 -0.91 -9.02
N ALA A 21 -5.98 -0.82 -8.67
CA ALA A 21 -4.92 -1.38 -9.46
C ALA A 21 -3.94 -2.11 -8.53
N GLU A 22 -3.53 -3.30 -8.94
CA GLU A 22 -2.52 -4.10 -8.27
C GLU A 22 -1.44 -4.51 -9.27
N VAL A 23 -0.18 -4.26 -8.93
CA VAL A 23 0.96 -4.53 -9.79
C VAL A 23 1.96 -5.38 -9.04
N TYR A 24 2.28 -6.53 -9.61
CA TYR A 24 3.34 -7.40 -9.14
C TYR A 24 4.56 -7.24 -10.03
N GLY A 25 5.74 -7.17 -9.41
CA GLY A 25 7.00 -7.05 -10.11
C GLY A 25 8.11 -7.82 -9.42
N GLN A 26 9.19 -8.05 -10.16
CA GLN A 26 10.43 -8.55 -9.62
C GLN A 26 11.55 -7.56 -9.98
N LEU A 27 12.25 -7.08 -8.97
CA LEU A 27 13.42 -6.22 -9.14
C LEU A 27 14.60 -7.02 -9.71
N LYS A 28 15.63 -6.33 -10.22
CA LYS A 28 16.83 -6.98 -10.76
C LYS A 28 17.52 -7.92 -9.76
N ASN A 29 17.45 -7.59 -8.47
CA ASN A 29 17.98 -8.38 -7.35
C ASN A 29 17.05 -9.51 -6.90
N LYS A 30 16.02 -9.85 -7.69
CA LYS A 30 15.06 -10.94 -7.44
C LYS A 30 14.07 -10.72 -6.28
N VAL A 31 14.10 -9.56 -5.63
CA VAL A 31 13.08 -9.16 -4.66
C VAL A 31 11.75 -8.93 -5.37
N PHE A 32 10.68 -9.52 -4.83
CA PHE A 32 9.33 -9.29 -5.30
C PHE A 32 8.76 -8.00 -4.70
N VAL A 33 7.99 -7.27 -5.51
CA VAL A 33 7.31 -6.05 -5.09
C VAL A 33 5.85 -6.17 -5.47
N ASN A 34 4.96 -5.84 -4.54
CA ASN A 34 3.55 -5.61 -4.80
C ASN A 34 3.25 -4.12 -4.56
N ILE A 35 2.54 -3.49 -5.48
CA ILE A 35 1.99 -2.14 -5.31
C ILE A 35 0.49 -2.22 -5.54
N THR A 36 -0.27 -1.87 -4.52
CA THR A 36 -1.73 -1.80 -4.57
C THR A 36 -2.17 -0.35 -4.41
N THR A 37 -3.08 0.10 -5.26
CA THR A 37 -3.71 1.42 -5.16
C THR A 37 -5.22 1.27 -5.29
N SER A 38 -5.96 2.06 -4.52
CA SER A 38 -7.42 2.00 -4.51
C SER A 38 -8.03 3.36 -4.18
N LYS A 39 -8.91 3.83 -5.06
CA LYS A 39 -9.82 4.98 -4.83
C LYS A 39 -11.19 4.54 -4.33
N SER A 40 -11.45 3.23 -4.35
CA SER A 40 -12.72 2.63 -3.91
C SER A 40 -12.64 2.02 -2.51
N SER A 41 -11.56 2.26 -1.76
CA SER A 41 -11.41 1.77 -0.38
C SER A 41 -12.43 2.44 0.54
N PHE A 42 -12.83 1.73 1.60
CA PHE A 42 -13.59 2.35 2.68
C PHE A 42 -12.72 3.39 3.39
N LEU A 43 -13.35 4.41 3.99
CA LEU A 43 -12.64 5.49 4.69
C LEU A 43 -11.69 4.94 5.76
N ASP A 44 -12.12 3.92 6.49
CA ASP A 44 -11.32 3.27 7.52
C ASP A 44 -10.12 2.51 6.96
N ASP A 45 -10.11 2.20 5.66
CA ASP A 45 -9.01 1.53 4.94
C ASP A 45 -8.10 2.51 4.21
N CYS A 46 -8.49 3.78 4.09
CA CYS A 46 -7.71 4.82 3.42
C CYS A 46 -6.38 5.10 4.15
N GLY A 47 -5.34 5.35 3.38
CA GLY A 47 -4.02 5.72 3.88
C GLY A 47 -2.91 5.23 2.96
N PHE A 48 -1.69 5.46 3.41
CA PHE A 48 -0.48 4.92 2.80
C PHE A 48 0.16 3.95 3.79
N SER A 49 0.55 2.78 3.31
CA SER A 49 1.35 1.83 4.08
C SER A 49 2.48 1.30 3.22
N ILE A 50 3.57 0.92 3.90
CA ILE A 50 4.69 0.22 3.28
C ILE A 50 5.16 -0.89 4.22
N GLU A 51 5.46 -2.03 3.63
CA GLU A 51 6.02 -3.19 4.30
C GLU A 51 7.29 -3.62 3.56
N VAL A 52 8.38 -3.79 4.30
CA VAL A 52 9.66 -4.29 3.78
C VAL A 52 10.03 -5.53 4.56
N ILE A 53 9.95 -6.69 3.89
CA ILE A 53 10.23 -8.00 4.48
C ILE A 53 11.66 -8.40 4.09
N GLY A 54 12.57 -8.32 5.06
CA GLY A 54 13.91 -8.86 4.94
C GLY A 54 13.98 -10.30 5.45
N THR A 55 15.15 -10.93 5.29
CA THR A 55 15.37 -12.31 5.76
C THR A 55 15.40 -12.47 7.27
N LYS A 56 15.68 -11.38 8.00
CA LYS A 56 15.77 -11.37 9.48
C LYS A 56 14.79 -10.42 10.15
N LYS A 57 14.44 -9.34 9.45
CA LYS A 57 13.68 -8.23 10.01
C LYS A 57 12.61 -7.77 9.04
N GLU A 58 11.48 -7.33 9.59
CA GLU A 58 10.41 -6.70 8.84
C GLU A 58 10.26 -5.26 9.32
N TYR A 59 10.02 -4.35 8.37
CA TYR A 59 9.67 -2.97 8.66
C TYR A 59 8.24 -2.72 8.17
N LYS A 60 7.40 -2.11 9.00
CA LYS A 60 6.03 -1.72 8.63
C LYS A 60 5.77 -0.27 9.04
N TYR A 61 5.19 0.49 8.12
CA TYR A 61 4.73 1.85 8.38
C TYR A 61 3.31 2.04 7.85
N SER A 62 2.54 2.88 8.54
CA SER A 62 1.18 3.26 8.16
C SER A 62 0.97 4.74 8.45
N SER A 63 0.44 5.47 7.49
CA SER A 63 0.07 6.88 7.66
C SER A 63 -1.08 7.09 8.64
N LYS A 64 -1.78 6.01 9.06
CA LYS A 64 -2.79 6.08 10.11
C LYS A 64 -2.17 6.26 11.50
N GLU A 65 -0.92 5.86 11.66
CA GLU A 65 -0.13 6.03 12.88
C GLU A 65 1.19 6.75 12.52
N PRO A 66 1.11 8.01 12.07
CA PRO A 66 2.18 8.65 11.31
C PRO A 66 3.46 8.93 12.12
N ASN A 67 3.39 8.87 13.45
CA ASN A 67 4.50 9.20 14.35
C ASN A 67 5.25 7.95 14.85
N LYS A 68 5.03 6.79 14.24
CA LYS A 68 5.77 5.57 14.56
C LYS A 68 5.91 4.64 13.37
N TYR A 69 6.85 3.72 13.49
CA TYR A 69 6.95 2.53 12.64
C TYR A 69 7.13 1.28 13.50
N ILE A 70 6.90 0.12 12.90
CA ILE A 70 7.04 -1.18 13.55
C ILE A 70 8.23 -1.90 12.94
N LEU A 71 9.12 -2.41 13.78
CA LEU A 71 10.14 -3.38 13.41
C LEU A 71 9.79 -4.74 14.01
N PHE A 72 9.87 -5.78 13.19
CA PHE A 72 9.88 -7.16 13.66
C PHE A 72 11.31 -7.70 13.59
N ASP A 73 11.78 -8.29 14.68
CA ASP A 73 13.02 -9.08 14.75
C ASP A 73 12.63 -10.53 15.10
N GLY A 74 12.37 -11.34 14.09
CA GLY A 74 11.69 -12.63 14.26
C GLY A 74 10.27 -12.46 14.81
N LEU A 75 10.02 -12.97 16.02
CA LEU A 75 8.71 -12.86 16.70
C LEU A 75 8.59 -11.60 17.57
N GLU A 76 9.69 -10.87 17.79
CA GLU A 76 9.69 -9.68 18.62
C GLU A 76 9.20 -8.47 17.83
N LYS A 77 8.25 -7.74 18.40
CA LYS A 77 7.69 -6.50 17.83
C LYS A 77 8.23 -5.30 18.60
N HIS A 78 8.81 -4.35 17.88
CA HIS A 78 9.25 -3.07 18.43
C HIS A 78 8.49 -1.93 17.76
N GLU A 79 7.87 -1.06 18.57
CA GLU A 79 7.28 0.19 18.09
C GLU A 79 8.27 1.32 18.30
N ILE A 80 8.69 1.95 17.21
CA ILE A 80 9.72 2.99 17.23
C ILE A 80 9.07 4.33 16.84
N PRO A 81 9.14 5.37 17.69
CA PRO A 81 8.69 6.71 17.35
C PRO A 81 9.50 7.33 16.21
N LEU A 82 8.86 8.17 15.38
CA LEU A 82 9.49 8.97 14.32
C LEU A 82 9.88 10.37 14.81
#